data_AF-A0A3M1ZCM4-F1
#
_entry.id   AF-A0A3M1ZCM4-F1
#
_cell.length_a   1.000
_cell.length_b   1.000
_cell.length_c   1.000
_cell.angle_alpha   90.00
_cell.angle_beta   90.00
_cell.angle_gamma   90.00
#
_symmetry.space_group_name_H-M   'P 1'
#
loop_
_entity.id
_entity.type
_entity.pdbx_description
1 polymer ?
#
loop_
_entity_poly.entity_id
_entity_poly.type
_entity_poly.pdbx_seq_one_letter_code
_entity_poly.pdbx_strand_id
1 'polypeptide(L)'
;PAYCGAVFCKDGTSDCDFDKMTCNPIIIKPTDPLFINVVAYDQNGCESETMLNVKVTKDRKILVPTGFTPNKDGRNDLLLVHGKSGTEVLSFQVFDRWGELVWEGGNFMVNQTTIGWDGTFKGQDVPAGMYIWHLTVRFVDGRTEALTGNTTLIR
;
A
#
# COMPACT_ATOMS: atom_id res chain seq x y z
N PRO A 1 0.13 43.42 0.96
CA PRO A 1 -1.08 43.25 0.12
C PRO A 1 -1.52 41.79 0.14
N ALA A 2 -2.75 41.51 0.58
CA ALA A 2 -3.26 40.14 0.73
C ALA A 2 -3.74 39.59 -0.63
N TYR A 3 -3.33 38.37 -0.96
CA TYR A 3 -3.74 37.65 -2.17
C TYR A 3 -4.75 36.58 -1.77
N CYS A 4 -5.98 36.63 -2.31
CA CYS A 4 -6.98 35.57 -2.14
C CYS A 4 -7.02 34.71 -3.41
N GLY A 5 -6.56 33.47 -3.33
CA GLY A 5 -6.70 32.48 -4.39
C GLY A 5 -7.98 31.65 -4.19
N ALA A 6 -8.77 31.44 -5.24
CA ALA A 6 -9.85 30.46 -5.25
C ALA A 6 -9.38 29.19 -6.00
N VAL A 7 -9.53 28.02 -5.38
CA VAL A 7 -9.29 26.74 -6.06
C VAL A 7 -10.66 26.19 -6.44
N PHE A 8 -10.86 25.95 -7.74
CA PHE A 8 -12.10 25.39 -8.25
C PHE A 8 -11.92 23.89 -8.53
N CYS A 9 -12.76 23.06 -7.93
CA CYS A 9 -12.90 21.65 -8.32
C CYS A 9 -13.70 21.54 -9.62
N LYS A 10 -13.62 20.41 -10.34
CA LYS A 10 -14.38 20.16 -11.60
C LYS A 10 -15.90 20.24 -11.44
N ASP A 11 -16.40 20.21 -10.21
CA ASP A 11 -17.81 20.37 -9.86
C ASP A 11 -18.22 21.83 -9.61
N GLY A 12 -17.30 22.78 -9.77
CA GLY A 12 -17.58 24.22 -9.67
C GLY A 12 -17.74 24.75 -8.25
N THR A 13 -17.38 23.96 -7.23
CA THR A 13 -17.42 24.44 -5.84
C THR A 13 -16.24 25.38 -5.56
N SER A 14 -16.54 26.59 -5.06
CA SER A 14 -15.57 27.57 -4.56
C SER A 14 -15.81 27.80 -3.07
N ASP A 15 -14.78 27.70 -2.24
CA ASP A 15 -14.86 27.96 -0.79
C ASP A 15 -13.92 29.11 -0.42
N CYS A 16 -14.37 30.34 -0.66
CA CYS A 16 -13.68 31.56 -0.24
C CYS A 16 -14.66 32.45 0.53
N ASP A 17 -14.42 32.64 1.83
CA ASP A 17 -15.11 33.66 2.64
C ASP A 17 -14.48 35.02 2.35
N PHE A 18 -15.10 35.77 1.44
CA PHE A 18 -14.64 37.09 0.99
C PHE A 18 -14.72 38.17 2.09
N ASP A 19 -15.45 37.93 3.19
CA ASP A 19 -15.69 38.94 4.24
C ASP A 19 -14.61 38.95 5.33
N LYS A 20 -13.82 37.88 5.47
CA LYS A 20 -12.92 37.70 6.64
C LYS A 20 -11.43 37.79 6.36
N MET A 21 -10.99 38.01 5.12
CA MET A 21 -9.55 37.99 4.77
C MET A 21 -8.82 36.72 5.25
N THR A 22 -9.55 35.61 5.44
CA THR A 22 -9.01 34.32 5.87
C THR A 22 -9.37 33.27 4.85
N CYS A 23 -8.39 32.77 4.12
CA CYS A 23 -8.58 31.62 3.24
C CYS A 23 -8.76 30.36 4.09
N ASN A 24 -9.93 29.73 4.01
CA ASN A 24 -10.07 28.36 4.51
C ASN A 24 -9.12 27.45 3.72
N PRO A 25 -8.40 26.54 4.37
CA PRO A 25 -7.54 25.62 3.66
C PRO A 25 -8.39 24.67 2.80
N ILE A 26 -8.21 24.73 1.48
CA ILE A 26 -8.80 23.76 0.56
C ILE A 26 -7.97 22.47 0.65
N ILE A 27 -8.56 21.42 1.24
CA ILE A 27 -7.90 20.12 1.42
C ILE A 27 -8.37 19.15 0.35
N ILE A 28 -7.46 18.75 -0.54
CA ILE A 28 -7.67 17.74 -1.56
C ILE A 28 -6.86 16.48 -1.25
N LYS A 29 -7.45 15.30 -1.52
CA LYS A 29 -6.80 13.99 -1.33
C LYS A 29 -6.87 13.16 -2.62
N PRO A 30 -6.07 13.53 -3.65
CA PRO A 30 -6.13 12.86 -4.93
C PRO A 30 -5.61 11.42 -4.84
N THR A 31 -6.38 10.48 -5.39
CA THR A 31 -6.00 9.05 -5.52
C THR A 31 -5.25 8.76 -6.81
N ASP A 32 -5.37 9.65 -7.81
CA ASP A 32 -4.78 9.54 -9.13
C ASP A 32 -4.14 10.87 -9.55
N PRO A 33 -3.13 10.86 -10.45
CA PRO A 33 -2.52 12.08 -10.94
C PRO A 33 -3.54 12.98 -11.61
N LEU A 34 -3.51 14.28 -11.31
CA LEU A 34 -4.44 15.25 -11.88
C LEU A 34 -3.84 16.65 -11.99
N PHE A 35 -4.42 17.44 -12.88
CA PHE A 35 -4.12 18.87 -13.01
C PHE A 35 -5.20 19.69 -12.31
N ILE A 36 -4.78 20.67 -11.51
CA ILE A 36 -5.68 21.59 -10.81
C ILE A 36 -5.47 22.96 -11.42
N ASN A 37 -6.55 23.59 -11.88
CA ASN A 37 -6.53 25.01 -12.20
C ASN A 37 -6.83 25.81 -10.93
N VAL A 38 -5.94 26.72 -10.59
CA VAL A 38 -6.10 27.64 -9.45
C VAL A 38 -6.30 29.03 -10.02
N VAL A 39 -7.37 29.70 -9.62
CA VAL A 39 -7.76 31.01 -10.13
C VAL A 39 -7.85 31.99 -8.96
N ALA A 40 -7.02 33.00 -8.96
CA ALA A 40 -7.02 34.05 -7.95
C ALA A 40 -7.66 35.32 -8.49
N TYR A 41 -8.39 36.01 -7.62
CA TYR A 41 -8.97 37.32 -7.91
C TYR A 41 -8.40 38.34 -6.93
N ASP A 42 -8.04 39.52 -7.43
CA ASP A 42 -7.74 40.65 -6.55
C ASP A 42 -9.01 41.46 -6.19
N GLN A 43 -8.85 42.45 -5.31
CA GLN A 43 -9.94 43.33 -4.87
C GLN A 43 -10.55 44.19 -6.00
N ASN A 44 -9.87 44.29 -7.15
CA ASN A 44 -10.32 45.03 -8.32
C ASN A 44 -10.97 44.11 -9.37
N GLY A 45 -11.11 42.81 -9.08
CA GLY A 45 -11.66 41.82 -10.00
C GLY A 45 -10.69 41.35 -11.07
N CYS A 46 -9.38 41.63 -10.93
CA CYS A 46 -8.37 41.09 -11.85
C CYS A 46 -8.16 39.60 -11.57
N GLU A 47 -8.30 38.79 -12.62
CA GLU A 47 -8.12 37.35 -12.57
C GLU A 47 -6.66 36.95 -12.89
N SER A 48 -6.15 35.95 -12.18
CA SER A 48 -4.89 35.29 -12.51
C SER A 48 -5.03 33.79 -12.30
N GLU A 49 -4.63 32.99 -13.29
CA GLU A 49 -4.69 31.53 -13.21
C GLU A 49 -3.31 30.85 -13.20
N THR A 50 -3.24 29.67 -12.61
CA THR A 50 -2.06 28.79 -12.66
C THR A 50 -2.48 27.32 -12.59
N MET A 51 -1.68 26.45 -13.20
CA MET A 51 -1.94 25.02 -13.22
C MET A 51 -0.97 24.26 -12.32
N LEU A 52 -1.51 23.50 -11.38
CA LEU A 52 -0.74 22.59 -10.53
C LEU A 52 -0.80 21.17 -11.09
N ASN A 53 0.38 20.57 -11.30
CA ASN A 53 0.51 19.17 -11.67
C ASN A 53 0.71 18.32 -10.40
N VAL A 54 -0.33 17.62 -9.98
CA VAL A 54 -0.25 16.73 -8.81
C VAL A 54 0.11 15.33 -9.27
N LYS A 55 1.33 14.90 -8.96
CA LYS A 55 1.80 13.53 -9.19
C LYS A 55 1.45 12.65 -7.98
N VAL A 56 0.70 11.58 -8.22
CA VAL A 56 0.42 10.56 -7.20
C VAL A 56 1.29 9.34 -7.50
N THR A 57 2.17 8.98 -6.57
CA THR A 57 2.97 7.74 -6.66
C THR A 57 2.30 6.65 -5.84
N LYS A 58 1.87 5.58 -6.51
CA LYS A 58 1.26 4.43 -5.84
C LYS A 58 2.35 3.41 -5.49
N ASP A 59 2.85 3.48 -4.25
CA ASP A 59 3.87 2.55 -3.75
C ASP A 59 3.22 1.19 -3.44
N ARG A 60 3.44 0.22 -4.33
CA ARG A 60 2.88 -1.14 -4.28
C ARG A 60 3.94 -2.18 -3.93
N LYS A 61 4.88 -1.83 -3.05
CA LYS A 61 5.93 -2.75 -2.60
C LYS A 61 5.35 -3.87 -1.75
N ILE A 62 5.68 -5.09 -2.15
CA ILE A 62 5.45 -6.33 -1.42
C ILE A 62 6.78 -7.07 -1.31
N LEU A 63 7.06 -7.63 -0.15
CA LEU A 63 8.26 -8.38 0.13
C LEU A 63 7.91 -9.62 0.96
N VAL A 64 8.33 -10.78 0.46
CA VAL A 64 8.37 -12.03 1.22
C VAL A 64 9.86 -12.35 1.43
N PRO A 65 10.31 -12.62 2.67
CA PRO A 65 11.72 -12.92 2.94
C PRO A 65 12.24 -14.09 2.11
N THR A 66 13.46 -13.96 1.59
CA THR A 66 14.14 -15.03 0.84
C THR A 66 14.66 -16.15 1.73
N GLY A 67 14.61 -15.97 3.06
CA GLY A 67 14.83 -17.03 4.03
C GLY A 67 14.37 -16.66 5.43
N PHE A 68 14.16 -17.68 6.26
CA PHE A 68 13.70 -17.56 7.64
C PHE A 68 14.21 -18.74 8.49
N THR A 69 14.23 -18.59 9.82
CA THR A 69 14.85 -19.51 10.79
C THR A 69 13.84 -19.84 11.88
N PRO A 70 12.98 -20.85 11.71
CA PRO A 70 11.99 -21.25 12.72
C PRO A 70 12.64 -21.99 13.90
N ASN A 71 13.42 -21.28 14.71
CA ASN A 71 14.17 -21.80 15.85
C ASN A 71 13.58 -21.37 17.21
N LYS A 72 12.48 -20.61 17.20
CA LYS A 72 11.73 -20.10 18.36
C LYS A 72 12.52 -19.10 19.20
N ASP A 73 13.45 -18.37 18.59
CA ASP A 73 14.19 -17.28 19.25
C ASP A 73 13.47 -15.91 19.19
N GLY A 74 12.31 -15.87 18.54
CA GLY A 74 11.49 -14.67 18.33
C GLY A 74 11.89 -13.86 17.09
N ARG A 75 12.86 -14.31 16.29
CA ARG A 75 13.39 -13.59 15.12
C ARG A 75 13.32 -14.46 13.87
N ASN A 76 12.60 -13.98 12.86
CA ASN A 76 12.42 -14.67 11.59
C ASN A 76 11.88 -16.11 11.76
N ASP A 77 11.06 -16.34 12.79
CA ASP A 77 10.46 -17.65 13.04
C ASP A 77 9.33 -17.99 12.06
N LEU A 78 8.73 -16.96 11.47
CA LEU A 78 7.65 -17.08 10.51
C LEU A 78 8.07 -16.50 9.17
N LEU A 79 7.68 -17.16 8.09
CA LEU A 79 7.64 -16.59 6.76
C LEU A 79 6.46 -15.61 6.67
N LEU A 80 6.75 -14.32 6.82
CA LEU A 80 5.76 -13.25 6.83
C LEU A 80 5.67 -12.53 5.48
N VAL A 81 4.50 -11.95 5.20
CA VAL A 81 4.30 -11.05 4.05
C VAL A 81 4.43 -9.60 4.53
N HIS A 82 5.40 -8.88 3.98
CA HIS A 82 5.63 -7.46 4.25
C HIS A 82 5.16 -6.58 3.09
N GLY A 83 4.72 -5.37 3.40
CA GLY A 83 4.28 -4.44 2.37
C GLY A 83 3.78 -3.11 2.91
N LYS A 84 3.20 -2.29 2.02
CA LYS A 84 2.57 -1.04 2.41
C LYS A 84 1.31 -1.29 3.24
N SER A 85 1.18 -0.62 4.40
CA SER A 85 0.00 -0.71 5.26
C SER A 85 -1.30 -0.45 4.49
N GLY A 86 -2.34 -1.22 4.81
CA GLY A 86 -3.62 -1.22 4.10
C GLY A 86 -3.66 -2.15 2.89
N THR A 87 -2.56 -2.83 2.55
CA THR A 87 -2.58 -3.95 1.60
C THR A 87 -3.13 -5.20 2.29
N GLU A 88 -4.12 -5.81 1.66
CA GLU A 88 -4.74 -7.06 2.08
C GLU A 88 -4.11 -8.24 1.33
N VAL A 89 -3.73 -9.30 2.05
CA VAL A 89 -3.35 -10.59 1.50
C VAL A 89 -4.60 -11.42 1.32
N LEU A 90 -4.97 -11.68 0.07
CA LEU A 90 -6.14 -12.49 -0.29
C LEU A 90 -5.83 -13.99 -0.19
N SER A 91 -4.64 -14.39 -0.63
CA SER A 91 -4.17 -15.77 -0.59
C SER A 91 -2.65 -15.79 -0.51
N PHE A 92 -2.11 -16.62 0.36
CA PHE A 92 -0.69 -16.91 0.49
C PHE A 92 -0.53 -18.42 0.67
N GLN A 93 0.18 -19.06 -0.25
CA GLN A 93 0.35 -20.50 -0.32
C GLN A 93 1.83 -20.81 -0.43
N VAL A 94 2.28 -21.82 0.31
CA VAL A 94 3.68 -22.29 0.31
C VAL A 94 3.70 -23.76 -0.08
N PHE A 95 4.60 -24.09 -0.99
CA PHE A 95 4.75 -25.42 -1.59
C PHE A 95 6.15 -25.93 -1.38
N ASP A 96 6.28 -27.24 -1.20
CA ASP A 96 7.57 -27.91 -1.24
C ASP A 96 8.11 -28.01 -2.69
N ARG A 97 9.32 -28.57 -2.82
CA ARG A 97 9.97 -28.77 -4.14
C ARG A 97 9.21 -29.71 -5.10
N TRP A 98 8.27 -30.50 -4.59
CA TRP A 98 7.49 -31.47 -5.36
C TRP A 98 6.10 -30.93 -5.71
N GLY A 99 5.76 -29.72 -5.26
CA GLY A 99 4.46 -29.11 -5.47
C GLY A 99 3.40 -29.51 -4.44
N GLU A 100 3.78 -30.15 -3.33
CA GLU A 100 2.86 -30.38 -2.20
C GLU A 100 2.63 -29.05 -1.48
N LEU A 101 1.36 -28.66 -1.30
CA LEU A 101 0.97 -27.50 -0.51
C LEU A 101 1.25 -27.79 0.97
N VAL A 102 2.24 -27.11 1.54
CA VAL A 102 2.66 -27.29 2.93
C VAL A 102 2.04 -26.28 3.88
N TRP A 103 1.60 -25.13 3.37
CA TRP A 103 0.91 -24.13 4.16
C TRP A 103 0.03 -23.23 3.29
N GLU A 104 -1.11 -22.80 3.82
CA GLU A 104 -1.95 -21.79 3.21
C GLU A 104 -2.55 -20.84 4.25
N GLY A 105 -2.77 -19.60 3.83
CA GLY A 105 -3.47 -18.58 4.59
C GLY A 105 -4.02 -17.50 3.67
N GLY A 106 -4.92 -16.66 4.18
CA GLY A 106 -5.52 -15.58 3.40
C GLY A 106 -6.42 -14.70 4.27
N ASN A 107 -6.92 -13.63 3.68
CA ASN A 107 -7.79 -12.63 4.32
C ASN A 107 -7.13 -11.97 5.55
N PHE A 108 -5.88 -11.54 5.40
CA PHE A 108 -5.11 -10.90 6.46
C PHE A 108 -4.35 -9.68 5.92
N MET A 109 -3.91 -8.77 6.79
CA MET A 109 -3.16 -7.58 6.38
C MET A 109 -1.66 -7.87 6.31
N VAL A 110 -0.97 -7.20 5.38
CA VAL A 110 0.51 -7.25 5.37
C VAL A 110 1.10 -6.74 6.69
N ASN A 111 2.31 -7.20 7.02
CA ASN A 111 3.04 -6.90 8.26
C ASN A 111 2.41 -7.47 9.55
N GLN A 112 1.43 -8.38 9.45
CA GLN A 112 0.98 -9.12 10.63
C GLN A 112 2.04 -10.12 11.08
N THR A 113 2.41 -10.07 12.35
CA THR A 113 3.49 -10.89 12.93
C THR A 113 3.00 -12.22 13.49
N THR A 114 1.70 -12.48 13.45
CA THR A 114 1.07 -13.69 14.04
C THR A 114 0.60 -14.68 12.99
N ILE A 115 0.69 -14.34 11.70
CA ILE A 115 0.20 -15.16 10.60
C ILE A 115 1.27 -15.27 9.53
N GLY A 116 1.71 -16.50 9.32
CA GLY A 116 2.77 -16.87 8.40
C GLY A 116 3.12 -18.33 8.61
N TRP A 117 4.00 -18.84 7.76
CA TRP A 117 4.41 -20.23 7.85
C TRP A 117 5.62 -20.38 8.77
N ASP A 118 5.53 -21.29 9.75
CA ASP A 118 6.55 -21.55 10.76
C ASP A 118 7.49 -22.71 10.40
N GLY A 119 7.44 -23.20 9.16
CA GLY A 119 8.25 -24.35 8.76
C GLY A 119 7.71 -25.70 9.26
N THR A 120 6.45 -25.76 9.66
CA THR A 120 5.78 -27.02 10.00
C THR A 120 4.76 -27.44 8.94
N PHE A 121 4.52 -28.74 8.80
CA PHE A 121 3.48 -29.33 7.98
C PHE A 121 2.94 -30.57 8.67
N LYS A 122 1.61 -30.71 8.73
CA LYS A 122 0.94 -31.84 9.43
C LYS A 122 1.45 -32.04 10.88
N GLY A 123 1.79 -30.95 11.56
CA GLY A 123 2.28 -30.96 12.94
C GLY A 123 3.74 -31.38 13.12
N GLN A 124 4.50 -31.52 12.03
CA GLN A 124 5.92 -31.89 12.06
C GLN A 124 6.77 -30.84 11.35
N ASP A 125 8.03 -30.73 11.78
CA ASP A 125 9.04 -29.89 11.13
C ASP A 125 9.34 -30.42 9.70
N VAL A 126 9.19 -29.56 8.68
CA VAL A 126 9.57 -29.93 7.30
C VAL A 126 11.07 -29.78 7.09
N PRO A 127 11.75 -30.48 6.17
CA PRO A 127 13.18 -30.34 5.96
C PRO A 127 13.67 -28.91 5.69
N ALA A 128 14.93 -28.60 6.05
CA ALA A 128 15.55 -27.35 5.60
C ALA A 128 15.73 -27.37 4.08
N GLY A 129 15.54 -26.23 3.42
CA GLY A 129 15.61 -26.16 1.97
C GLY A 129 14.77 -25.05 1.36
N MET A 130 14.65 -25.10 0.03
CA MET A 130 13.90 -24.12 -0.75
C MET A 130 12.43 -24.52 -0.87
N TYR A 131 11.56 -23.53 -0.68
CA TYR A 131 10.11 -23.62 -0.82
C TYR A 131 9.62 -22.55 -1.77
N ILE A 132 8.59 -22.85 -2.56
CA ILE A 132 7.99 -21.93 -3.51
C ILE A 132 6.74 -21.33 -2.87
N TRP A 133 6.46 -20.06 -3.12
CA TRP A 133 5.22 -19.44 -2.68
C TRP A 133 4.46 -18.76 -3.80
N HIS A 134 3.14 -18.76 -3.65
CA HIS A 134 2.19 -18.00 -4.44
C HIS A 134 1.43 -17.04 -3.52
N LEU A 135 1.35 -15.78 -3.92
CA LEU A 135 0.78 -14.71 -3.12
C LEU A 135 -0.16 -13.89 -4.00
N THR A 136 -1.36 -13.62 -3.52
CA THR A 136 -2.30 -12.67 -4.13
C THR A 136 -2.64 -11.59 -3.13
N VAL A 137 -2.45 -10.33 -3.51
CA VAL A 137 -2.72 -9.17 -2.66
C VAL A 137 -3.67 -8.19 -3.32
N ARG A 138 -4.39 -7.42 -2.51
CA ARG A 138 -5.19 -6.26 -2.90
C ARG A 138 -4.63 -5.00 -2.25
N PHE A 139 -4.25 -4.04 -3.08
CA PHE A 139 -3.75 -2.74 -2.63
C PHE A 139 -4.89 -1.79 -2.24
N VAL A 140 -4.54 -0.71 -1.55
CA VAL A 140 -5.48 0.32 -1.08
C VAL A 140 -6.26 0.98 -2.21
N ASP A 141 -5.72 1.02 -3.43
CA ASP A 141 -6.38 1.54 -4.62
C ASP A 141 -7.28 0.52 -5.34
N GLY A 142 -7.51 -0.65 -4.73
CA GLY A 142 -8.35 -1.72 -5.25
C GLY A 142 -7.66 -2.63 -6.27
N ARG A 143 -6.45 -2.30 -6.73
CA ARG A 143 -5.71 -3.18 -7.65
C ARG A 143 -5.35 -4.48 -6.95
N THR A 144 -5.58 -5.59 -7.64
CA THR A 144 -5.14 -6.92 -7.20
C THR A 144 -3.91 -7.35 -8.00
N GLU A 145 -2.96 -8.02 -7.35
CA GLU A 145 -1.74 -8.51 -7.98
C GLU A 145 -1.37 -9.89 -7.45
N ALA A 146 -0.93 -10.76 -8.36
CA ALA A 146 -0.43 -12.09 -8.06
C ALA A 146 1.10 -12.09 -8.21
N LEU A 147 1.77 -12.62 -7.19
CA LEU A 147 3.21 -12.67 -7.03
C LEU A 147 3.63 -14.11 -6.76
N THR A 148 4.83 -14.47 -7.20
CA THR A 148 5.45 -15.75 -6.87
C THR A 148 6.92 -15.55 -6.58
N GLY A 149 7.49 -16.44 -5.79
CA GLY A 149 8.90 -16.46 -5.49
C GLY A 149 9.25 -17.71 -4.71
N ASN A 150 10.45 -17.69 -4.14
CA ASN A 150 10.92 -18.75 -3.27
C ASN A 150 11.40 -18.18 -1.94
N THR A 151 11.52 -19.06 -0.96
CA THR A 151 12.18 -18.80 0.31
C THR A 151 13.01 -20.00 0.72
N THR A 152 14.00 -19.78 1.57
CA THR A 152 14.86 -20.82 2.14
C THR A 152 14.57 -20.97 3.62
N LEU A 153 14.11 -22.15 4.04
CA LEU A 153 14.01 -22.52 5.45
C LEU A 153 15.39 -22.97 5.93
N ILE A 154 15.89 -22.32 6.99
CA ILE A 154 17.20 -22.57 7.60
C ILE A 154 17.01 -23.13 9.01
N ARG A 155 17.85 -24.09 9.42
CA ARG A 155 17.92 -24.63 10.78
C ARG A 155 19.34 -24.64 11.30
#